data_AF-A0AAD1W3K0-F1
#
_entry.id   AF-A0AAD1W3K0-F1
#
_cell.length_a   1.000
_cell.length_b   1.000
_cell.length_c   1.000
_cell.angle_alpha   90.00
_cell.angle_beta   90.00
_cell.angle_gamma   90.00
#
_symmetry.space_group_name_H-M   'P 1'
#
loop_
_entity.id
_entity.type
_entity.pdbx_description
1 polymer ?
#
loop_
_entity_poly.entity_id
_entity_poly.type
_entity_poly.pdbx_seq_one_letter_code
_entity_poly.pdbx_strand_id
1 'polypeptide(L)'
;MTNTLSDYFTTNSTPDIQPTPVWQAHKAVMRGHMISQASCLNKKSKEEHRTLLRTLRDTTKANTVQPTPQRMQTITDTTARLNNLELAKTAHILQKLKQTTYMQGNKAGKYLATQLRQKQSNAKIPYLLTQGGEKIHNPQDINDNMDNMATY
;
A
#
# COMPACT_ATOMS: atom_id res chain seq x y z
N MET A 1 7.69 -17.53 -27.19
CA MET A 1 7.09 -17.28 -25.86
C MET A 1 5.99 -18.29 -25.71
N THR A 2 6.10 -19.19 -24.74
CA THR A 2 5.14 -20.29 -24.53
C THR A 2 3.77 -19.71 -24.18
N ASN A 3 2.71 -20.32 -24.71
CA ASN A 3 1.33 -19.89 -24.55
C ASN A 3 0.81 -20.35 -23.16
N THR A 4 1.52 -19.98 -22.09
CA THR A 4 1.31 -20.47 -20.72
C THR A 4 -0.12 -20.27 -20.22
N LEU A 5 -0.84 -19.32 -20.82
CA LEU A 5 -2.24 -19.03 -20.51
C LEU A 5 -3.17 -20.18 -20.93
N SER A 6 -3.00 -20.71 -22.15
CA SER A 6 -3.79 -21.85 -22.65
C SER A 6 -3.27 -23.17 -22.10
N ASP A 7 -1.95 -23.30 -21.97
CA ASP A 7 -1.29 -24.56 -21.60
C ASP A 7 -1.78 -25.07 -20.24
N TYR A 8 -2.01 -24.15 -19.28
CA TYR A 8 -2.55 -24.52 -17.98
C TYR A 8 -3.87 -25.28 -18.06
N PHE A 9 -4.80 -24.84 -18.92
CA PHE A 9 -6.12 -25.47 -19.02
C PHE A 9 -6.05 -26.82 -19.73
N THR A 10 -5.15 -26.99 -20.68
CA THR A 10 -4.97 -28.26 -21.40
C THR A 10 -4.57 -29.41 -20.47
N THR A 11 -3.83 -29.12 -19.40
CA THR A 11 -3.34 -30.14 -18.47
C THR A 11 -4.20 -30.28 -17.21
N ASN A 12 -4.93 -29.23 -16.81
CA ASN A 12 -5.62 -29.18 -15.53
C ASN A 12 -7.15 -29.15 -15.62
N SER A 13 -7.73 -29.05 -16.83
CA SER A 13 -9.18 -29.19 -17.02
C SER A 13 -9.54 -30.62 -17.41
N THR A 14 -9.91 -31.43 -16.43
CA THR A 14 -10.52 -32.74 -16.65
C THR A 14 -12.01 -32.69 -16.31
N PRO A 15 -12.85 -33.55 -16.91
CA PRO A 15 -14.30 -33.58 -16.67
C PRO A 15 -14.67 -33.77 -15.18
N ASP A 16 -13.81 -34.44 -14.42
CA ASP A 16 -14.05 -34.78 -13.01
C ASP A 16 -13.78 -33.62 -12.04
N ILE A 17 -13.13 -32.53 -12.49
CA ILE A 17 -12.73 -31.42 -11.63
C ILE A 17 -13.72 -30.26 -11.78
N GLN A 18 -14.19 -29.74 -10.66
CA GLN A 18 -15.03 -28.55 -10.63
C GLN A 18 -14.30 -27.32 -11.22
N PRO A 19 -14.94 -26.48 -12.05
CA PRO A 19 -14.27 -25.36 -12.71
C PRO A 19 -13.65 -24.31 -11.76
N THR A 20 -14.24 -24.13 -10.58
CA THR A 20 -13.83 -23.11 -9.60
C THR A 20 -12.38 -23.29 -9.11
N PRO A 21 -11.95 -24.45 -8.55
CA PRO A 21 -10.55 -24.65 -8.15
C PRO A 21 -9.57 -24.54 -9.32
N VAL A 22 -9.93 -25.02 -10.52
CA VAL A 22 -9.10 -24.88 -11.73
C VAL A 22 -8.84 -23.41 -12.04
N TRP A 23 -9.88 -22.57 -11.98
CA TRP A 23 -9.76 -21.12 -12.19
C TRP A 23 -8.93 -20.42 -11.11
N GLN A 24 -9.09 -20.80 -9.83
CA GLN A 24 -8.31 -20.21 -8.75
C GLN A 24 -6.81 -20.53 -8.89
N ALA A 25 -6.49 -21.79 -9.20
CA ALA A 25 -5.12 -22.22 -9.41
C ALA A 25 -4.52 -21.59 -10.69
N HIS A 26 -5.30 -21.42 -11.77
CA HIS A 26 -4.88 -20.68 -12.96
C HIS A 26 -4.42 -19.25 -12.61
N LYS A 27 -5.26 -18.52 -11.87
CA LYS A 27 -4.94 -17.15 -11.42
C LYS A 27 -3.67 -17.11 -10.57
N ALA A 28 -3.45 -18.12 -9.72
CA ALA A 28 -2.24 -18.20 -8.91
C ALA A 28 -0.98 -18.38 -9.78
N VAL A 29 -1.02 -19.27 -10.78
CA VAL A 29 0.07 -19.46 -11.76
C VAL A 29 0.35 -18.17 -12.50
N MET A 30 -0.67 -17.52 -13.04
CA MET A 30 -0.55 -16.24 -13.75
C MET A 30 0.07 -15.15 -12.89
N ARG A 31 -0.36 -15.04 -11.63
CA ARG A 31 0.24 -14.11 -10.66
C ARG A 31 1.70 -14.41 -10.42
N GLY A 32 2.09 -15.69 -10.32
CA GLY A 32 3.49 -16.11 -10.18
C GLY A 32 4.35 -15.63 -11.36
N HIS A 33 3.88 -15.77 -12.59
CA HIS A 33 4.56 -15.26 -13.77
C HIS A 33 4.70 -13.74 -13.76
N MET A 34 3.63 -13.01 -13.44
CA MET A 34 3.67 -11.54 -13.34
C MET A 34 4.65 -11.07 -12.26
N ILE A 35 4.68 -11.73 -11.10
CA ILE A 35 5.63 -11.42 -10.02
C ILE A 35 7.07 -11.67 -10.47
N SER A 36 7.33 -12.79 -11.15
CA SER A 36 8.67 -13.13 -11.67
C SER A 36 9.16 -12.08 -12.68
N GLN A 37 8.30 -11.73 -13.64
CA GLN A 37 8.60 -10.69 -14.64
C GLN A 37 8.85 -9.33 -13.97
N ALA A 38 7.97 -8.92 -13.04
CA ALA A 38 8.15 -7.68 -12.29
C ALA A 38 9.45 -7.68 -11.48
N SER A 39 9.81 -8.79 -10.86
CA SER A 39 11.08 -8.94 -10.13
C SER A 39 12.30 -8.78 -11.05
N CYS A 40 12.27 -9.41 -12.23
CA CYS A 40 13.30 -9.28 -13.26
C CYS A 40 13.45 -7.81 -13.71
N LEU A 41 12.34 -7.15 -14.05
CA LEU A 41 12.33 -5.74 -14.46
C LEU A 41 12.84 -4.82 -13.35
N ASN A 42 12.43 -5.05 -12.11
CA ASN A 42 12.91 -4.30 -10.94
C ASN A 42 14.42 -4.46 -10.74
N LYS A 43 14.94 -5.68 -10.91
CA LYS A 43 16.39 -5.94 -10.83
C LYS A 43 17.15 -5.19 -11.93
N LYS A 44 16.64 -5.22 -13.16
CA LYS A 44 17.24 -4.49 -14.30
C LYS A 44 17.21 -2.97 -14.07
N SER A 45 16.09 -2.42 -13.61
CA SER A 45 15.96 -1.00 -13.30
C SER A 45 16.91 -0.54 -12.18
N LYS A 46 17.05 -1.34 -11.12
CA LYS A 46 18.03 -1.06 -10.04
C LYS A 46 19.46 -1.08 -10.53
N GLU A 47 19.80 -2.05 -11.39
CA GLU A 47 21.13 -2.13 -11.97
C GLU A 47 21.42 -0.92 -12.88
N GLU A 48 20.48 -0.55 -13.75
CA GLU A 48 20.60 0.65 -14.59
C GLU A 48 20.82 1.90 -13.72
N HIS A 49 20.02 2.10 -12.68
CA HIS A 49 20.17 3.23 -11.76
C HIS A 49 21.55 3.28 -11.12
N ARG A 50 22.06 2.12 -10.65
CA ARG A 50 23.40 1.99 -10.07
C ARG A 50 24.49 2.32 -11.09
N THR A 51 24.35 1.86 -12.33
CA THR A 51 25.33 2.15 -13.40
C THR A 51 25.37 3.64 -13.76
N LEU A 52 24.20 4.31 -13.82
CA LEU A 52 24.11 5.74 -14.07
C LEU A 52 24.73 6.55 -12.93
N LEU A 53 24.47 6.19 -11.68
CA LEU A 53 25.12 6.85 -10.52
C LEU A 53 26.63 6.68 -10.51
N ARG A 54 27.13 5.49 -10.86
CA ARG A 54 28.57 5.24 -10.99
C ARG A 54 29.16 6.10 -12.11
N THR A 55 28.54 6.10 -13.28
CA THR A 55 28.97 6.89 -14.43
C THR A 55 29.03 8.38 -14.07
N LEU A 56 27.97 8.91 -13.46
CA LEU A 56 27.93 10.30 -13.00
C LEU A 56 29.08 10.60 -12.05
N ARG A 57 29.32 9.74 -11.05
CA ARG A 57 30.40 9.92 -10.07
C ARG A 57 31.77 9.94 -10.73
N ASP A 58 32.05 8.99 -11.62
CA ASP A 58 33.36 8.82 -12.25
C ASP A 58 33.61 9.94 -13.27
N THR A 59 32.62 10.29 -14.09
CA THR A 59 32.71 11.41 -15.03
C THR A 59 32.85 12.75 -14.30
N THR A 60 32.16 12.96 -13.18
CA THR A 60 32.30 14.19 -12.38
C THR A 60 33.71 14.31 -11.82
N LYS A 61 34.27 13.24 -11.24
CA LYS A 61 35.67 13.22 -10.76
C LYS A 61 36.66 13.51 -11.87
N ALA A 62 36.50 12.86 -13.03
CA ALA A 62 37.37 13.09 -14.17
C ALA A 62 37.28 14.54 -14.69
N ASN A 63 36.07 15.11 -14.69
CA ASN A 63 35.85 16.50 -15.09
C ASN A 63 36.41 17.51 -14.10
N THR A 64 36.47 17.19 -12.80
CA THR A 64 37.15 18.02 -11.78
C THR A 64 38.65 18.11 -12.04
N VAL A 65 39.30 17.01 -12.45
CA VAL A 65 40.74 16.96 -12.73
C VAL A 65 41.06 17.63 -14.07
N GLN A 66 40.27 17.34 -15.10
CA GLN A 66 40.44 17.90 -16.44
C GLN A 66 39.06 18.22 -17.03
N PRO A 67 38.64 19.49 -16.94
CA PRO A 67 37.37 19.94 -17.50
C PRO A 67 37.37 19.80 -19.02
N THR A 68 36.35 19.13 -19.57
CA THR A 68 36.15 19.05 -21.02
C THR A 68 34.66 19.19 -21.37
N PRO A 69 34.31 19.84 -22.50
CA PRO A 69 32.91 20.01 -22.90
C PRO A 69 32.15 18.68 -23.02
N GLN A 70 32.82 17.63 -23.51
CA GLN A 70 32.24 16.30 -23.70
C GLN A 70 31.89 15.63 -22.36
N ARG A 71 32.76 15.78 -21.34
CA ARG A 71 32.47 15.28 -19.99
C ARG A 71 31.32 16.04 -19.34
N MET A 72 31.27 17.36 -19.55
CA MET A 72 30.16 18.19 -19.06
C MET A 72 28.82 17.74 -19.68
N GLN A 73 28.77 17.54 -21.00
CA GLN A 73 27.59 17.00 -21.67
C GLN A 73 27.17 15.64 -21.10
N THR A 74 28.13 14.73 -20.92
CA THR A 74 27.86 13.40 -20.34
C THR A 74 27.27 13.50 -18.93
N ILE A 75 27.75 14.43 -18.10
CA ILE A 75 27.21 14.69 -16.75
C ILE A 75 25.77 15.18 -16.86
N THR A 76 25.49 16.15 -17.73
CA THR A 76 24.15 16.70 -17.96
C THR A 76 23.18 15.61 -18.42
N ASP A 77 23.57 14.80 -19.41
CA ASP A 77 22.75 13.73 -19.97
C ASP A 77 22.45 12.64 -18.93
N THR A 78 23.49 12.22 -18.19
CA THR A 78 23.34 11.21 -17.13
C THR A 78 22.43 11.72 -16.01
N THR A 79 22.55 13.00 -15.64
CA THR A 79 21.70 13.64 -14.64
C THR A 79 20.25 13.74 -15.12
N ALA A 80 20.02 14.13 -16.37
CA ALA A 80 18.69 14.17 -16.96
C ALA A 80 18.03 12.78 -16.97
N ARG A 81 18.79 11.73 -17.33
CA ARG A 81 18.29 10.35 -17.32
C ARG A 81 17.94 9.86 -15.91
N LEU A 82 18.77 10.17 -14.90
CA LEU A 82 18.47 9.87 -13.51
C LEU A 82 17.20 10.59 -13.02
N ASN A 83 17.07 11.88 -13.33
CA ASN A 83 15.88 12.66 -12.97
C ASN A 83 14.61 12.08 -13.59
N ASN A 84 14.66 11.66 -14.86
CA ASN A 84 13.53 11.01 -15.52
C ASN A 84 13.12 9.69 -14.83
N LEU A 85 14.10 8.88 -14.40
CA LEU A 85 13.83 7.64 -13.65
C LEU A 85 13.18 7.93 -12.29
N GLU A 86 13.66 8.93 -11.56
CA GLU A 86 13.07 9.34 -10.28
C GLU A 86 11.67 9.95 -10.44
N LEU A 87 11.46 10.73 -11.51
CA LEU A 87 10.15 11.28 -11.84
C LEU A 87 9.14 10.17 -12.12
N ALA A 88 9.52 9.15 -12.90
CA ALA A 88 8.66 8.00 -13.17
C ALA A 88 8.28 7.24 -11.89
N LYS A 89 9.23 7.02 -10.98
CA LYS A 89 8.96 6.40 -9.66
C LYS A 89 8.01 7.26 -8.83
N THR A 90 8.24 8.57 -8.79
CA THR A 90 7.41 9.52 -8.04
C THR A 90 5.99 9.55 -8.57
N ALA A 91 5.82 9.58 -9.90
CA ALA A 91 4.51 9.51 -10.54
C ALA A 91 3.77 8.21 -10.20
N HIS A 92 4.47 7.06 -10.20
CA HIS A 92 3.89 5.78 -9.81
C HIS A 92 3.43 5.77 -8.33
N ILE A 93 4.26 6.29 -7.41
CA ILE A 93 3.92 6.41 -5.99
C ILE A 93 2.70 7.32 -5.81
N LEU A 94 2.64 8.44 -6.52
CA LEU A 94 1.52 9.37 -6.49
C LEU A 94 0.22 8.70 -6.98
N GLN A 95 0.29 7.93 -8.07
CA GLN A 95 -0.85 7.18 -8.57
C GLN A 95 -1.35 6.14 -7.55
N LYS A 96 -0.42 5.40 -6.94
CA LYS A 96 -0.74 4.42 -5.89
C LYS A 96 -1.36 5.10 -4.66
N LEU A 97 -0.87 6.28 -4.28
CA LEU A 97 -1.45 7.07 -3.20
C LEU A 97 -2.89 7.46 -3.52
N LYS A 98 -3.15 8.01 -4.72
CA LYS A 98 -4.51 8.35 -5.18
C LYS A 98 -5.44 7.14 -5.15
N GLN A 99 -4.98 5.99 -5.65
CA GLN A 99 -5.75 4.75 -5.61
C GLN A 99 -6.07 4.34 -4.17
N THR A 100 -5.08 4.41 -3.28
CA THR A 100 -5.24 4.06 -1.86
C THR A 100 -6.25 4.98 -1.19
N THR A 101 -6.16 6.30 -1.44
CA THR A 101 -7.11 7.29 -0.94
C THR A 101 -8.53 7.02 -1.45
N TYR A 102 -8.70 6.72 -2.76
CA TYR A 102 -10.00 6.38 -3.33
C TYR A 102 -10.61 5.13 -2.68
N MET A 103 -9.84 4.04 -2.57
CA MET A 103 -10.31 2.81 -1.93
C MET A 103 -10.67 2.98 -0.45
N GLN A 104 -10.03 3.95 0.22
CA GLN A 104 -10.30 4.29 1.61
C GLN A 104 -11.40 5.35 1.77
N GLY A 105 -11.83 6.04 0.70
CA GLY A 105 -12.79 7.15 0.77
C GLY A 105 -14.14 6.77 1.37
N ASN A 106 -14.59 5.52 1.17
CA ASN A 106 -15.84 5.00 1.75
C ASN A 106 -15.68 4.47 3.18
N LYS A 107 -14.47 4.53 3.76
CA LYS A 107 -14.19 4.07 5.12
C LYS A 107 -13.71 5.26 5.96
N ALA A 108 -14.18 5.36 7.20
CA ALA A 108 -13.53 6.25 8.15
C ALA A 108 -12.04 5.86 8.23
N GLY A 109 -11.14 6.76 7.82
CA GLY A 109 -9.70 6.52 7.93
C GLY A 109 -9.34 6.14 9.37
N LYS A 110 -8.20 5.46 9.58
CA LYS A 110 -7.77 4.97 10.91
C LYS A 110 -7.96 6.03 12.00
N TYR A 111 -7.61 7.29 11.69
CA TYR A 111 -7.76 8.41 12.60
C TYR A 111 -9.20 8.71 12.97
N LEU A 112 -10.12 8.83 12.00
CA LEU A 112 -11.55 9.04 12.26
C LEU A 112 -12.16 7.84 13.01
N ALA A 113 -11.80 6.61 12.64
CA ALA A 113 -12.24 5.42 13.35
C ALA A 113 -11.74 5.37 14.80
N THR A 114 -10.54 5.88 15.07
CA THR A 114 -10.01 6.03 16.43
C THR A 114 -10.72 7.15 17.19
N GLN A 115 -10.95 8.30 16.56
CA GLN A 115 -11.70 9.41 17.18
C GLN A 115 -13.14 9.00 17.52
N LEU A 116 -13.83 8.30 16.62
CA LEU A 116 -15.17 7.77 16.86
C LEU A 116 -15.20 6.80 18.03
N ARG A 117 -14.24 5.87 18.10
CA ARG A 117 -14.12 4.93 19.22
C ARG A 117 -13.83 5.64 20.54
N GLN A 118 -12.99 6.67 20.53
CA GLN A 118 -12.71 7.46 21.72
C GLN A 118 -13.93 8.26 22.17
N LYS A 119 -14.67 8.88 21.24
CA LYS A 119 -15.95 9.54 21.55
C LYS A 119 -16.97 8.57 22.14
N GLN A 120 -17.13 7.39 21.55
CA GLN A 120 -18.03 6.34 22.06
C GLN A 120 -17.61 5.86 23.46
N SER A 121 -16.31 5.66 23.69
CA SER A 121 -15.79 5.25 25.01
C SER A 121 -16.01 6.32 26.06
N ASN A 122 -15.79 7.59 25.72
CA ASN A 122 -15.96 8.71 26.65
C ASN A 122 -17.44 9.02 26.94
N ALA A 123 -18.33 8.76 25.98
CA ALA A 123 -19.77 8.90 26.16
C ALA A 123 -20.41 7.72 26.91
N LYS A 124 -19.69 6.59 27.06
CA LYS A 124 -20.20 5.41 27.76
C LYS A 124 -20.12 5.63 29.27
N ILE A 125 -21.26 5.56 29.93
CA ILE A 125 -21.36 5.55 31.40
C ILE A 125 -21.07 4.11 31.87
N PRO A 126 -19.98 3.84 32.61
CA PRO A 126 -19.60 2.49 33.01
C PRO A 126 -20.34 1.99 34.26
N TYR A 127 -20.76 2.91 35.13
CA TYR A 127 -21.59 2.65 36.30
C TYR A 127 -22.15 3.95 36.88
N LEU A 128 -23.19 3.83 37.70
CA LEU A 128 -23.67 4.90 38.60
C LEU A 128 -23.37 4.54 40.05
N LEU A 129 -23.20 5.57 40.89
CA LEU A 129 -23.11 5.45 42.34
C LEU A 129 -24.44 5.87 42.95
N THR A 130 -25.09 4.95 43.66
CA THR A 130 -26.31 5.24 44.42
C THR A 130 -25.96 6.04 45.69
N GLN A 131 -26.92 6.77 46.26
CA GLN A 131 -26.70 7.54 47.50
C GLN A 131 -26.20 6.68 48.70
N GLY A 132 -26.44 5.35 48.66
CA GLY A 132 -25.91 4.39 49.63
C GLY A 132 -24.50 3.86 49.34
N GLY A 133 -23.82 4.32 48.28
CA GLY A 133 -22.45 3.93 47.93
C GLY A 133 -22.29 2.67 47.06
N GLU A 134 -23.40 2.02 46.68
CA GLU A 134 -23.37 0.86 45.78
C GLU A 134 -23.20 1.28 44.30
N LYS A 135 -22.54 0.42 43.52
CA LYS A 135 -22.27 0.65 42.08
C LYS A 135 -23.25 -0.14 41.21
N ILE A 136 -24.03 0.57 40.40
CA ILE A 136 -24.95 -0.03 39.43
C ILE A 136 -24.26 -0.06 38.06
N HIS A 137 -24.10 -1.25 37.49
CA HIS A 137 -23.42 -1.48 36.22
C HIS A 137 -24.36 -1.84 35.06
N ASN A 138 -25.60 -2.24 35.36
CA ASN A 138 -26.57 -2.68 34.36
C ASN A 138 -27.14 -1.46 33.60
N PRO A 139 -27.07 -1.42 32.25
CA PRO A 139 -27.52 -0.28 31.46
C PRO A 139 -28.99 0.11 31.64
N GLN A 140 -29.88 -0.87 31.85
CA GLN A 140 -31.32 -0.59 32.10
C GLN A 140 -31.51 0.11 33.44
N ASP A 141 -30.93 -0.44 34.51
CA ASP A 141 -31.01 0.15 35.85
C ASP A 141 -30.35 1.55 35.92
N ILE A 142 -29.31 1.79 35.11
CA ILE A 142 -28.66 3.10 34.93
C ILE A 142 -29.64 4.11 34.30
N ASN A 143 -30.31 3.75 33.20
CA ASN A 143 -31.27 4.63 32.54
C ASN A 143 -32.46 4.94 33.44
N ASP A 144 -33.04 3.93 34.09
CA ASP A 144 -34.19 4.11 34.97
C ASP A 144 -33.86 5.03 36.16
N ASN A 145 -32.65 4.92 36.73
CA ASN A 145 -32.20 5.84 37.78
C ASN A 145 -31.98 7.27 37.27
N MET A 146 -31.43 7.44 36.07
CA MET A 146 -31.21 8.76 35.48
C MET A 146 -32.54 9.46 35.16
N ASP A 147 -33.53 8.75 34.63
CA ASP A 147 -34.86 9.29 34.32
C ASP A 147 -35.57 9.73 35.61
N ASN A 148 -35.49 8.93 36.68
CA ASN A 148 -36.07 9.26 37.98
C ASN A 148 -35.40 10.48 38.65
N MET A 149 -34.10 10.71 38.42
CA MET A 149 -33.38 11.88 38.94
C MET A 149 -33.65 13.17 38.13
N ALA A 150 -34.12 13.06 36.88
CA ALA A 150 -34.43 14.19 36.02
C ALA A 150 -35.86 14.74 36.22
N THR A 151 -36.73 13.99 36.90
CA THR A 151 -38.12 14.34 37.19
C THR A 151 -38.34 15.12 38.50
N TYR A 152 -37.28 15.50 39.21
CA TYR A 152 -37.28 16.42 40.36
C TYR A 152 -36.65 17.76 39.99
#